data_AF-A0A1S2XIT2-F1
#
_entry.id   AF-A0A1S2XIT2-F1
#
_cell.length_a   1.000
_cell.length_b   1.000
_cell.length_c   1.000
_cell.angle_alpha   90.00
_cell.angle_beta   90.00
_cell.angle_gamma   90.00
#
_symmetry.space_group_name_H-M   'P 1'
#
loop_
_entity.id
_entity.type
_entity.pdbx_description
1 polymer ?
#
loop_
_entity_poly.entity_id
_entity_poly.type
_entity_poly.pdbx_seq_one_letter_code
_entity_poly.pdbx_strand_id
1 'polypeptide(L)'
;MESSSSSNSATIINQSFDEFYSHHARESLDELSDYFTITDPSISGHPIVFASHAFLKMTGFTRDEVVGRSGGMFQGPATCRRSVMEIREAVREERECDVVLVNYRKDGTPFWVLISVCPVFSKRGGAVVHFVAVQVPLHRKRTRICYSDGFSHQVHHDFVFRCCRKEVCADSLAELGRVSSSGSQVLEHDVTELESEEPREASDVERRSAVTAMDNIFSVLTHYSELTGRLVSRKRCGIPDVGLLSSSLIISLGRIKQSFVLTNPHLPDMPIVYASDAFTKLTGYARNEVLGSNCRFLGGRNTDHSALHLIRESIKNEQPCTVRILNYRKDKSSFWNLLHISPVRNASGKVAYFVGVQIEDDYKNDEYRQCWRPDTRQLSVVGVVKVAVRSLSMSAGSSKT
;
A
#
# COMPACT_ATOMS: atom_id res chain seq x y z
N MET A 1 -10.98 -5.34 -25.85
CA MET A 1 -11.51 -5.34 -24.47
C MET A 1 -10.57 -4.68 -23.46
N GLU A 2 -9.29 -4.45 -23.77
CA GLU A 2 -8.36 -3.72 -22.88
C GLU A 2 -8.64 -2.20 -22.80
N SER A 3 -9.07 -1.57 -23.90
CA SER A 3 -9.34 -0.12 -23.98
C SER A 3 -10.48 0.38 -23.09
N SER A 4 -11.47 -0.47 -22.79
CA SER A 4 -12.58 -0.14 -21.89
C SER A 4 -12.23 -0.29 -20.40
N SER A 5 -11.19 -1.08 -20.08
CA SER A 5 -10.74 -1.24 -18.68
C SER A 5 -9.82 -0.10 -18.24
N SER A 6 -9.00 0.44 -19.16
CA SER A 6 -8.10 1.54 -18.87
C SER A 6 -8.85 2.87 -18.68
N SER A 7 -9.87 3.15 -19.49
CA SER A 7 -10.69 4.36 -19.36
C SER A 7 -11.47 4.42 -18.04
N ASN A 8 -12.01 3.27 -17.60
CA ASN A 8 -12.76 3.17 -16.36
C ASN A 8 -11.84 3.31 -15.13
N SER A 9 -10.63 2.77 -15.20
CA SER A 9 -9.63 2.92 -14.12
C SER A 9 -9.16 4.36 -13.96
N ALA A 10 -8.90 5.08 -15.07
CA ALA A 10 -8.51 6.49 -15.03
C ALA A 10 -9.62 7.38 -14.43
N THR A 11 -10.89 7.04 -14.74
CA THR A 11 -12.05 7.76 -14.22
C THR A 11 -12.18 7.59 -12.70
N ILE A 12 -12.02 6.37 -12.19
CA ILE A 12 -12.06 6.08 -10.74
C ILE A 12 -10.93 6.82 -10.01
N ILE A 13 -9.72 6.82 -10.56
CA ILE A 13 -8.56 7.48 -9.95
C ILE A 13 -8.78 8.99 -9.84
N ASN A 14 -9.27 9.63 -10.91
CA ASN A 14 -9.54 11.06 -10.89
C ASN A 14 -10.65 11.41 -9.90
N GLN A 15 -11.75 10.65 -9.91
CA GLN A 15 -12.88 10.84 -9.00
C GLN A 15 -12.47 10.71 -7.53
N SER A 16 -11.56 9.79 -7.20
CA SER A 16 -11.14 9.56 -5.81
C SER A 16 -10.43 10.77 -5.21
N PHE A 17 -9.52 11.38 -5.96
CA PHE A 17 -8.83 12.59 -5.52
C PHE A 17 -9.79 13.80 -5.48
N ASP A 18 -10.68 13.92 -6.48
CA ASP A 18 -11.65 15.00 -6.59
C ASP A 18 -12.76 14.93 -5.53
N GLU A 19 -12.94 13.76 -4.90
CA GLU A 19 -13.85 13.61 -3.76
C GLU A 19 -13.42 14.48 -2.58
N PHE A 20 -12.11 14.60 -2.35
CA PHE A 20 -11.54 15.29 -1.19
C PHE A 20 -11.06 16.70 -1.50
N TYR A 21 -10.60 16.97 -2.72
CA TYR A 21 -9.97 18.24 -3.06
C TYR A 21 -10.68 18.91 -4.24
N SER A 22 -10.76 20.24 -4.24
CA SER A 22 -11.33 20.95 -5.39
C SER A 22 -10.45 20.77 -6.64
N HIS A 23 -11.03 21.02 -7.82
CA HIS A 23 -10.35 20.79 -9.10
C HIS A 23 -9.02 21.56 -9.26
N HIS A 24 -8.83 22.69 -8.57
CA HIS A 24 -7.59 23.48 -8.58
C HIS A 24 -6.45 22.87 -7.77
N ALA A 25 -6.73 21.88 -6.91
CA ALA A 25 -5.70 21.29 -6.06
C ALA A 25 -4.54 20.69 -6.85
N ARG A 26 -4.83 20.03 -7.99
CA ARG A 26 -3.78 19.46 -8.84
C ARG A 26 -2.88 20.52 -9.45
N GLU A 27 -3.46 21.64 -9.88
CA GLU A 27 -2.71 22.76 -10.47
C GLU A 27 -1.74 23.34 -9.44
N SER A 28 -2.22 23.66 -8.22
CA SER A 28 -1.35 24.16 -7.15
C SER A 28 -0.32 23.14 -6.66
N LEU A 29 -0.63 21.84 -6.68
CA LEU A 29 0.36 20.81 -6.37
C LEU A 29 1.42 20.67 -7.47
N ASP A 30 1.07 20.89 -8.74
CA ASP A 30 2.01 20.84 -9.87
C ASP A 30 2.95 22.07 -9.90
N GLU A 31 2.57 23.18 -9.27
CA GLU A 31 3.44 24.36 -9.08
C GLU A 31 4.57 24.11 -8.07
N LEU A 32 4.44 23.10 -7.20
CA LEU A 32 5.49 22.74 -6.25
C LEU A 32 6.68 22.12 -6.99
N SER A 33 7.88 22.57 -6.64
CA SER A 33 9.16 22.05 -7.18
C SER A 33 9.58 20.70 -6.56
N ASP A 34 8.82 20.20 -5.59
CA ASP A 34 9.14 19.00 -4.82
C ASP A 34 8.81 17.71 -5.58
N TYR A 35 9.59 16.65 -5.35
CA TYR A 35 9.35 15.35 -5.96
C TYR A 35 8.45 14.51 -5.05
N PHE A 36 7.17 14.37 -5.39
CA PHE A 36 6.25 13.59 -4.58
C PHE A 36 5.17 12.89 -5.39
N THR A 37 4.59 11.88 -4.75
CA THR A 37 3.40 11.18 -5.23
C THR A 37 2.35 11.15 -4.12
N ILE A 38 1.08 11.15 -4.50
CA ILE A 38 -0.05 10.91 -3.61
C ILE A 38 -0.69 9.59 -4.03
N THR A 39 -0.90 8.69 -3.08
CA THR A 39 -1.54 7.39 -3.31
C THR A 39 -2.83 7.27 -2.53
N ASP A 40 -3.76 6.45 -3.04
CA ASP A 40 -5.06 6.23 -2.41
C ASP A 40 -5.18 4.77 -1.92
N PRO A 41 -5.24 4.51 -0.61
CA PRO A 41 -5.33 3.16 -0.06
C PRO A 41 -6.73 2.52 -0.23
N SER A 42 -7.76 3.30 -0.55
CA SER A 42 -9.13 2.82 -0.75
C SER A 42 -9.33 2.13 -2.10
N ILE A 43 -8.46 2.44 -3.07
CA ILE A 43 -8.47 1.84 -4.40
C ILE A 43 -7.61 0.55 -4.40
N SER A 44 -8.11 -0.49 -5.08
CA SER A 44 -7.40 -1.76 -5.20
C SER A 44 -5.99 -1.55 -5.76
N GLY A 45 -5.00 -2.12 -5.08
CA GLY A 45 -3.58 -2.01 -5.45
C GLY A 45 -2.85 -0.82 -4.83
N HIS A 46 -3.53 0.03 -4.05
CA HIS A 46 -2.96 1.26 -3.48
C HIS A 46 -2.24 2.12 -4.54
N PRO A 47 -2.96 2.52 -5.61
CA PRO A 47 -2.36 3.22 -6.73
C PRO A 47 -1.95 4.64 -6.38
N ILE A 48 -1.00 5.15 -7.15
CA ILE A 48 -0.67 6.57 -7.25
C ILE A 48 -1.82 7.26 -7.97
N VAL A 49 -2.40 8.27 -7.32
CA VAL A 49 -3.49 9.10 -7.86
C VAL A 49 -3.00 10.48 -8.30
N PHE A 50 -1.83 10.90 -7.83
CA PHE A 50 -1.15 12.12 -8.27
C PHE A 50 0.37 11.93 -8.22
N ALA A 51 1.07 12.53 -9.17
CA ALA A 51 2.53 12.59 -9.22
C ALA A 51 2.94 14.00 -9.64
N SER A 52 3.85 14.64 -8.92
CA SER A 52 4.26 16.01 -9.23
C SER A 52 5.06 16.08 -10.54
N HIS A 53 5.02 17.23 -11.22
CA HIS A 53 5.80 17.44 -12.44
C HIS A 53 7.30 17.22 -12.22
N ALA A 54 7.85 17.69 -11.09
CA ALA A 54 9.24 17.49 -10.73
C ALA A 54 9.57 15.99 -10.57
N PHE A 55 8.70 15.22 -9.92
CA PHE A 55 8.86 13.78 -9.76
C PHE A 55 8.90 13.04 -11.12
N LEU A 56 7.99 13.37 -12.03
CA LEU A 56 7.95 12.79 -13.37
C LEU A 56 9.25 13.09 -14.14
N LYS A 57 9.72 14.34 -14.08
CA LYS A 57 10.99 14.76 -14.70
C LYS A 57 12.19 14.02 -14.12
N MET A 58 12.25 13.85 -12.80
CA MET A 58 13.33 13.16 -12.10
C MET A 58 13.43 11.67 -12.47
N THR A 59 12.28 11.01 -12.58
CA THR A 59 12.20 9.56 -12.85
C THR A 59 12.20 9.22 -14.34
N GLY A 60 11.81 10.16 -15.20
CA GLY A 60 11.68 9.97 -16.65
C GLY A 60 10.40 9.27 -17.08
N PHE A 61 9.49 8.94 -16.16
CA PHE A 61 8.18 8.39 -16.50
C PHE A 61 7.17 9.48 -16.85
N THR A 62 6.23 9.17 -17.73
CA THR A 62 5.09 10.05 -18.02
C THR A 62 4.01 9.91 -16.94
N ARG A 63 3.13 10.91 -16.84
CA ARG A 63 1.99 10.87 -15.89
C ARG A 63 1.12 9.62 -16.10
N ASP A 64 0.84 9.27 -17.35
CA ASP A 64 0.00 8.12 -17.72
C ASP A 64 0.64 6.76 -17.37
N GLU A 65 1.98 6.70 -17.32
CA GLU A 65 2.70 5.49 -16.91
C GLU A 65 2.67 5.29 -15.40
N VAL A 66 2.60 6.38 -14.62
CA VAL A 66 2.71 6.38 -13.16
C VAL A 66 1.34 6.31 -12.49
N VAL A 67 0.38 7.12 -12.93
CA VAL A 67 -0.95 7.19 -12.33
C VAL A 67 -1.66 5.85 -12.51
N GLY A 68 -2.23 5.32 -11.41
CA GLY A 68 -2.83 3.99 -11.37
C GLY A 68 -1.88 2.85 -11.04
N ARG A 69 -0.57 3.09 -10.98
CA ARG A 69 0.42 2.09 -10.54
C ARG A 69 0.71 2.20 -9.05
N SER A 70 1.20 1.12 -8.46
CA SER A 70 1.73 1.16 -7.10
C SER A 70 3.14 1.76 -7.09
N GLY A 71 3.53 2.47 -6.02
CA GLY A 71 4.88 3.00 -5.84
C GLY A 71 6.00 1.95 -5.88
N GLY A 72 5.66 0.66 -5.75
CA GLY A 72 6.59 -0.44 -5.99
C GLY A 72 7.15 -0.50 -7.42
N MET A 73 6.55 0.21 -8.40
CA MET A 73 7.02 0.23 -9.78
C MET A 73 8.43 0.83 -9.96
N PHE A 74 8.89 1.64 -9.01
CA PHE A 74 10.22 2.28 -9.05
C PHE A 74 11.31 1.41 -8.43
N GLN A 75 10.96 0.23 -7.90
CA GLN A 75 11.89 -0.68 -7.24
C GLN A 75 12.53 -1.62 -8.26
N GLY A 76 13.77 -2.05 -8.00
CA GLY A 76 14.51 -2.96 -8.87
C GLY A 76 15.50 -3.84 -8.09
N PRO A 77 16.45 -4.48 -8.78
CA PRO A 77 17.31 -5.52 -8.19
C PRO A 77 18.10 -5.08 -6.95
N ALA A 78 18.59 -3.83 -6.91
CA ALA A 78 19.34 -3.28 -5.79
C ALA A 78 18.45 -2.67 -4.68
N THR A 79 17.12 -2.66 -4.86
CA THR A 79 16.22 -2.12 -3.84
C THR A 79 16.18 -3.06 -2.63
N CYS A 80 16.66 -2.57 -1.48
CA CYS A 80 16.69 -3.34 -0.25
C CYS A 80 15.27 -3.76 0.20
N ARG A 81 15.05 -5.08 0.32
CA ARG A 81 13.75 -5.64 0.78
C ARG A 81 13.39 -5.19 2.20
N ARG A 82 14.37 -4.95 3.07
CA ARG A 82 14.15 -4.47 4.44
C ARG A 82 13.57 -3.06 4.43
N SER A 83 14.15 -2.15 3.64
CA SER A 83 13.63 -0.80 3.43
C SER A 83 12.20 -0.81 2.86
N VAL A 84 11.93 -1.67 1.88
CA VAL A 84 10.57 -1.84 1.33
C VAL A 84 9.59 -2.36 2.38
N MET A 85 10.03 -3.30 3.22
CA MET A 85 9.21 -3.83 4.31
C MET A 85 8.90 -2.72 5.31
N GLU A 86 9.86 -1.90 5.69
CA GLU A 86 9.65 -0.77 6.61
C GLU A 86 8.57 0.21 6.13
N ILE A 87 8.58 0.56 4.84
CA ILE A 87 7.52 1.38 4.23
C ILE A 87 6.16 0.66 4.30
N ARG A 88 6.12 -0.63 3.96
CA ARG A 88 4.88 -1.43 4.02
C ARG A 88 4.32 -1.52 5.42
N GLU A 89 5.18 -1.65 6.42
CA GLU A 89 4.83 -1.69 7.84
C GLU A 89 4.31 -0.33 8.32
N ALA A 90 4.94 0.77 7.89
CA ALA A 90 4.46 2.12 8.19
C ALA A 90 3.08 2.41 7.59
N VAL A 91 2.87 2.05 6.32
CA VAL A 91 1.55 2.13 5.65
C VAL A 91 0.55 1.23 6.38
N ARG A 92 0.99 0.06 6.86
CA ARG A 92 0.12 -0.89 7.55
C ARG A 92 -0.37 -0.35 8.89
N GLU A 93 0.52 0.32 9.61
CA GLU A 93 0.30 0.93 10.93
C GLU A 93 -0.27 2.35 10.83
N GLU A 94 -0.49 2.87 9.62
CA GLU A 94 -0.97 4.23 9.35
C GLU A 94 -0.11 5.30 10.06
N ARG A 95 1.21 5.14 9.97
CA ARG A 95 2.22 6.03 10.57
C ARG A 95 3.15 6.62 9.52
N GLU A 96 3.80 7.71 9.91
CA GLU A 96 4.88 8.32 9.12
C GLU A 96 6.15 7.45 9.17
N CYS A 97 6.92 7.46 8.09
CA CYS A 97 8.25 6.85 8.05
C CYS A 97 9.19 7.54 7.05
N ASP A 98 10.47 7.52 7.36
CA ASP A 98 11.56 7.99 6.51
C ASP A 98 12.50 6.82 6.21
N VAL A 99 12.64 6.48 4.94
CA VAL A 99 13.42 5.31 4.53
C VAL A 99 14.33 5.68 3.37
N VAL A 100 15.60 5.32 3.47
CA VAL A 100 16.55 5.42 2.35
C VAL A 100 16.58 4.10 1.59
N LEU A 101 16.46 4.19 0.27
CA LEU A 101 16.56 3.04 -0.63
C LEU A 101 17.01 3.44 -2.04
N VAL A 102 17.23 2.44 -2.90
CA VAL A 102 17.50 2.62 -4.31
C VAL A 102 16.19 2.50 -5.10
N ASN A 103 15.86 3.54 -5.87
CA ASN A 103 14.83 3.52 -6.89
C ASN A 103 15.47 3.55 -8.30
N TYR A 104 14.67 3.23 -9.30
CA TYR A 104 15.07 3.14 -10.70
C TYR A 104 14.30 4.15 -11.54
N ARG A 105 15.03 4.84 -12.41
CA ARG A 105 14.44 5.67 -13.48
C ARG A 105 13.90 4.79 -14.60
N LYS A 106 13.13 5.39 -15.51
CA LYS A 106 12.57 4.72 -16.69
C LYS A 106 13.62 4.05 -17.57
N ASP A 107 14.80 4.65 -17.67
CA ASP A 107 15.94 4.12 -18.43
C ASP A 107 16.68 2.97 -17.72
N GLY A 108 16.24 2.59 -16.51
CA GLY A 108 16.87 1.56 -15.69
C GLY A 108 18.03 2.07 -14.83
N THR A 109 18.34 3.37 -14.85
CA THR A 109 19.42 3.94 -14.03
C THR A 109 19.01 3.95 -12.55
N PRO A 110 19.76 3.28 -11.65
CA PRO A 110 19.50 3.33 -10.21
C PRO A 110 19.88 4.69 -9.62
N PHE A 111 19.16 5.13 -8.60
CA PHE A 111 19.53 6.28 -7.79
C PHE A 111 19.05 6.12 -6.35
N TRP A 112 19.85 6.64 -5.42
CA TRP A 112 19.50 6.66 -4.02
C TRP A 112 18.51 7.78 -3.73
N VAL A 113 17.54 7.49 -2.87
CA VAL A 113 16.47 8.41 -2.51
C VAL A 113 16.10 8.24 -1.04
N LEU A 114 15.90 9.36 -0.36
CA LEU A 114 15.16 9.40 0.90
C LEU A 114 13.68 9.50 0.57
N ILE A 115 12.90 8.50 0.99
CA ILE A 115 11.44 8.51 0.87
C ILE A 115 10.84 8.82 2.24
N SER A 116 10.11 9.92 2.33
CA SER A 116 9.29 10.28 3.49
C SER A 116 7.82 10.03 3.15
N VAL A 117 7.19 9.06 3.83
CA VAL A 117 5.79 8.67 3.60
C VAL A 117 4.96 9.13 4.79
N CYS A 118 3.90 9.89 4.53
CA CYS A 118 3.01 10.42 5.56
C CYS A 118 1.53 10.14 5.21
N PRO A 119 0.74 9.56 6.13
CA PRO A 119 -0.70 9.41 5.94
C PRO A 119 -1.43 10.76 5.99
N VAL A 120 -2.44 10.90 5.14
CA VAL A 120 -3.39 12.01 5.14
C VAL A 120 -4.70 11.51 5.75
N PHE A 121 -5.13 12.11 6.84
CA PHE A 121 -6.35 11.71 7.55
C PHE A 121 -7.51 12.60 7.20
N SER A 122 -8.70 12.02 7.03
CA SER A 122 -9.96 12.77 7.10
C SER A 122 -10.18 13.27 8.53
N LYS A 123 -10.46 14.57 8.70
CA LYS A 123 -10.92 15.10 10.00
C LYS A 123 -12.30 14.55 10.38
N ARG A 124 -13.06 14.07 9.40
CA ARG A 124 -14.31 13.33 9.63
C ARG A 124 -13.99 11.84 9.80
N GLY A 125 -14.06 11.36 11.04
CA GLY A 125 -13.92 9.94 11.36
C GLY A 125 -12.50 9.38 11.36
N GLY A 126 -11.46 10.20 11.17
CA GLY A 126 -10.06 9.83 11.40
C GLY A 126 -9.48 8.76 10.47
N ALA A 127 -10.17 8.38 9.40
CA ALA A 127 -9.68 7.43 8.41
C ALA A 127 -8.55 8.03 7.56
N VAL A 128 -7.60 7.21 7.13
CA VAL A 128 -6.63 7.62 6.11
C VAL A 128 -7.34 7.67 4.75
N VAL A 129 -7.18 8.79 4.07
CA VAL A 129 -7.76 9.02 2.73
C VAL A 129 -6.70 8.93 1.65
N HIS A 130 -5.47 9.31 1.96
CA HIS A 130 -4.33 9.27 1.04
C HIS A 130 -3.03 9.02 1.80
N PHE A 131 -1.96 8.68 1.09
CA PHE A 131 -0.59 8.83 1.58
C PHE A 131 0.18 9.77 0.66
N VAL A 132 0.94 10.69 1.25
CA VAL A 132 1.92 11.51 0.53
C VAL A 132 3.28 10.84 0.68
N ALA A 133 3.99 10.65 -0.44
CA ALA A 133 5.36 10.16 -0.45
C ALA A 133 6.28 11.19 -1.12
N VAL A 134 7.03 11.93 -0.30
CA VAL A 134 8.08 12.85 -0.75
C VAL A 134 9.37 12.06 -1.00
N GLN A 135 10.06 12.37 -2.09
CA GLN A 135 11.24 11.68 -2.55
C GLN A 135 12.39 12.66 -2.75
N VAL A 136 13.45 12.56 -1.96
CA VAL A 136 14.62 13.45 -2.06
C VAL A 136 15.81 12.65 -2.59
N PRO A 137 16.24 12.88 -3.85
CA PRO A 137 17.42 12.23 -4.42
C PRO A 137 18.67 12.51 -3.59
N LEU A 138 19.41 11.46 -3.27
CA LEU A 138 20.64 11.57 -2.50
C LEU A 138 21.84 11.75 -3.44
N HIS A 139 22.60 12.81 -3.19
CA HIS A 139 23.79 13.11 -3.98
C HIS A 139 25.02 12.50 -3.33
N ARG A 140 25.92 11.91 -4.13
CA ARG A 140 27.17 11.34 -3.63
C ARG A 140 27.99 12.44 -2.97
N LYS A 141 28.25 12.34 -1.66
CA LYS A 141 29.33 13.12 -1.04
C LYS A 141 30.62 12.65 -1.69
N ARG A 142 31.24 13.47 -2.53
CA ARG A 142 32.62 13.22 -2.97
C ARG A 142 33.50 13.34 -1.74
N THR A 143 33.84 12.22 -1.12
CA THR A 143 34.98 12.14 -0.21
C THR A 143 36.20 12.49 -1.06
N ARG A 144 36.68 13.73 -0.98
CA ARG A 144 38.00 14.06 -1.50
C ARG A 144 38.99 13.27 -0.66
N ILE A 145 39.38 12.09 -1.13
CA ILE A 145 40.61 11.45 -0.70
C ILE A 145 41.71 12.35 -1.26
N CYS A 146 42.18 13.31 -0.46
CA CYS A 146 43.43 13.98 -0.75
C CYS A 146 44.53 12.94 -0.58
N TYR A 147 45.00 12.37 -1.70
CA TYR A 147 46.35 11.83 -1.72
C TYR A 147 47.25 13.05 -1.51
N SER A 148 47.78 13.18 -0.30
CA SER A 148 48.85 14.13 -0.01
C SER A 148 50.08 13.63 -0.75
N ASP A 149 50.22 14.07 -2.00
CA ASP A 149 51.50 14.04 -2.68
C ASP A 149 52.42 15.00 -1.92
N GLY A 150 53.53 14.48 -1.42
CA GLY A 150 54.51 15.26 -0.67
C GLY A 150 55.13 16.29 -1.59
N PHE A 151 55.19 17.55 -1.15
CA PHE A 151 56.42 18.36 -1.02
C PHE A 151 56.09 19.84 -0.75
N SER A 152 56.55 20.32 0.42
CA SER A 152 57.04 21.67 0.77
C SER A 152 56.24 22.94 0.41
N HIS A 153 55.64 23.63 1.39
CA HIS A 153 56.25 24.73 2.18
C HIS A 153 55.20 25.39 3.14
N GLN A 154 55.70 25.90 4.28
CA GLN A 154 55.01 26.59 5.40
C GLN A 154 54.08 27.74 4.94
N VAL A 155 53.00 28.14 5.63
CA VAL A 155 52.91 28.76 6.97
C VAL A 155 51.45 28.76 7.50
N HIS A 156 51.29 28.48 8.80
CA HIS A 156 50.20 28.74 9.78
C HIS A 156 48.79 29.22 9.35
N HIS A 157 47.74 28.50 9.76
CA HIS A 157 46.96 28.85 10.97
C HIS A 157 46.01 27.71 11.41
N ASP A 158 45.93 27.50 12.72
CA ASP A 158 45.08 26.54 13.44
C ASP A 158 43.59 26.58 13.06
N PHE A 159 42.93 25.42 12.98
CA PHE A 159 41.69 25.16 13.72
C PHE A 159 41.51 23.66 13.96
N VAL A 160 41.54 23.29 15.23
CA VAL A 160 41.42 21.93 15.78
C VAL A 160 39.95 21.50 15.83
N PHE A 161 39.62 20.33 15.26
CA PHE A 161 38.56 19.48 15.82
C PHE A 161 39.09 18.07 16.02
N ARG A 162 39.22 17.73 17.30
CA ARG A 162 39.77 16.49 17.87
C ARG A 162 38.70 15.40 17.76
N CYS A 163 38.89 14.40 16.90
CA CYS A 163 38.12 13.15 16.97
C CYS A 163 38.87 12.14 17.84
N CYS A 164 38.30 11.80 19.00
CA CYS A 164 38.76 10.70 19.83
C CYS A 164 38.46 9.36 19.15
N ARG A 165 39.47 8.75 18.50
CA ARG A 165 39.51 7.30 18.27
C ARG A 165 40.16 6.65 19.49
N LYS A 166 39.45 5.72 20.14
CA LYS A 166 40.06 4.72 21.03
C LYS A 166 40.16 3.42 20.25
N GLU A 167 41.38 3.08 19.87
CA GLU A 167 41.78 1.74 19.48
C GLU A 167 41.90 0.89 20.74
N VAL A 168 41.45 -0.36 20.67
CA VAL A 168 41.78 -1.40 21.63
C VAL A 168 42.58 -2.45 20.87
N CYS A 169 43.85 -2.57 21.25
CA CYS A 169 44.76 -3.61 20.81
C CYS A 169 44.35 -4.97 21.38
N ALA A 170 44.54 -6.03 20.59
CA ALA A 170 44.73 -7.38 21.07
C ALA A 170 45.75 -8.11 20.18
N ASP A 171 46.97 -8.14 20.71
CA ASP A 171 48.00 -9.20 20.70
C ASP A 171 48.34 -10.03 19.45
N SER A 172 49.59 -9.79 19.03
CA SER A 172 50.62 -10.68 18.52
C SER A 172 50.41 -12.21 18.58
N LEU A 173 50.61 -12.86 17.43
CA LEU A 173 51.40 -14.08 17.33
C LEU A 173 52.04 -14.18 15.94
N ALA A 174 53.34 -14.49 15.95
CA ALA A 174 54.23 -14.48 14.82
C ALA A 174 54.21 -15.78 14.00
N GLU A 175 54.58 -15.61 12.73
CA GLU A 175 55.48 -16.46 11.94
C GLU A 175 55.04 -17.79 11.30
N LEU A 176 55.63 -17.97 10.10
CA LEU A 176 55.86 -19.17 9.28
C LEU A 176 54.66 -19.68 8.45
N GLY A 177 54.78 -19.99 7.17
CA GLY A 177 55.92 -20.08 6.27
C GLY A 177 55.45 -20.38 4.84
N ARG A 178 56.34 -20.10 3.88
CA ARG A 178 56.15 -20.25 2.44
C ARG A 178 55.86 -21.70 2.03
N VAL A 179 54.94 -21.90 1.08
CA VAL A 179 55.09 -22.93 0.03
C VAL A 179 54.55 -22.37 -1.28
N SER A 180 55.44 -22.23 -2.26
CA SER A 180 55.12 -22.02 -3.67
C SER A 180 54.59 -23.31 -4.28
N SER A 181 53.53 -23.22 -5.07
CA SER A 181 53.29 -24.20 -6.14
C SER A 181 52.85 -23.47 -7.40
N SER A 182 53.70 -23.55 -8.41
CA SER A 182 53.41 -23.14 -9.78
C SER A 182 52.40 -24.10 -10.40
N GLY A 183 51.41 -23.57 -11.11
CA GLY A 183 50.65 -24.37 -12.05
C GLY A 183 49.30 -23.79 -12.45
N SER A 184 49.27 -23.29 -13.69
CA SER A 184 48.08 -23.16 -14.57
C SER A 184 47.53 -21.74 -14.72
N GLN A 185 47.98 -21.10 -15.81
CA GLN A 185 47.25 -20.07 -16.51
C GLN A 185 45.88 -20.61 -16.91
N VAL A 186 44.83 -20.09 -16.29
CA VAL A 186 43.48 -20.07 -16.86
C VAL A 186 43.00 -18.64 -16.77
N LEU A 187 42.71 -18.06 -17.93
CA LEU A 187 42.07 -16.75 -18.06
C LEU A 187 40.65 -16.88 -17.52
N GLU A 188 40.46 -16.60 -16.23
CA GLU A 188 39.14 -16.36 -15.67
C GLU A 188 38.83 -14.87 -15.77
N HIS A 189 37.71 -14.62 -16.45
CA HIS A 189 37.09 -13.34 -16.66
C HIS A 189 37.09 -12.47 -15.40
N ASP A 190 37.37 -11.17 -15.59
CA ASP A 190 36.96 -10.08 -14.71
C ASP A 190 35.48 -10.24 -14.37
N VAL A 191 35.19 -10.97 -13.30
CA VAL A 191 33.96 -10.78 -12.54
C VAL A 191 34.22 -9.48 -11.81
N THR A 192 33.77 -8.38 -12.42
CA THR A 192 33.61 -7.12 -11.69
C THR A 192 32.69 -7.44 -10.52
N GLU A 193 33.29 -7.69 -9.36
CA GLU A 193 32.59 -7.80 -8.10
C GLU A 193 31.68 -6.58 -8.02
N LEU A 194 30.39 -6.86 -7.97
CA LEU A 194 29.34 -5.90 -7.76
C LEU A 194 29.67 -5.21 -6.43
N GLU A 195 30.35 -4.07 -6.48
CA GLU A 195 30.65 -3.28 -5.30
C GLU A 195 29.34 -3.13 -4.54
N SER A 196 29.27 -3.74 -3.36
CA SER A 196 28.15 -3.59 -2.45
C SER A 196 28.13 -2.12 -2.06
N GLU A 197 27.41 -1.28 -2.81
CA GLU A 197 27.23 0.11 -2.44
C GLU A 197 26.66 0.14 -1.02
N GLU A 198 27.47 0.61 -0.07
CA GLU A 198 27.08 0.70 1.32
C GLU A 198 25.75 1.47 1.45
N PRO A 199 24.89 1.11 2.42
CA PRO A 199 23.67 1.84 2.70
C PRO A 199 23.96 3.34 2.85
N ARG A 200 23.43 4.17 1.94
CA ARG A 200 23.61 5.62 2.05
C ARG A 200 22.72 6.16 3.15
N GLU A 201 23.25 7.11 3.91
CA GLU A 201 22.46 7.87 4.88
C GLU A 201 22.09 9.24 4.30
N ALA A 202 20.84 9.66 4.51
CA ALA A 202 20.39 11.00 4.16
C ALA A 202 20.96 12.03 5.15
N SER A 203 21.55 13.09 4.61
CA SER A 203 22.03 14.24 5.38
C SER A 203 20.89 15.05 6.00
N ASP A 204 21.22 15.87 7.00
CA ASP A 204 20.25 16.78 7.63
C ASP A 204 19.62 17.77 6.64
N VAL A 205 20.33 18.12 5.56
CA VAL A 205 19.80 19.00 4.52
C VAL A 205 18.72 18.29 3.72
N GLU A 206 18.98 17.04 3.31
CA GLU A 206 18.01 16.22 2.57
C GLU A 206 16.78 15.90 3.44
N ARG A 207 16.97 15.62 4.73
CA ARG A 207 15.88 15.42 5.70
C ARG A 207 15.04 16.68 5.89
N ARG A 208 15.68 17.85 6.07
CA ARG A 208 14.97 19.14 6.17
C ARG A 208 14.20 19.46 4.90
N SER A 209 14.79 19.18 3.73
CA SER A 209 14.10 19.34 2.45
C SER A 209 12.83 18.49 2.37
N ALA A 210 12.88 17.24 2.84
CA ALA A 210 11.71 16.37 2.86
C ALA A 210 10.60 16.92 3.78
N VAL A 211 10.96 17.43 4.95
CA VAL A 211 10.01 18.04 5.90
C VAL A 211 9.34 19.28 5.29
N THR A 212 10.13 20.20 4.71
CA THR A 212 9.60 21.41 4.07
C THR A 212 8.66 21.09 2.92
N ALA A 213 9.04 20.15 2.05
CA ALA A 213 8.19 19.67 0.96
C ALA A 213 6.86 19.11 1.51
N MET A 214 6.91 18.31 2.56
CA MET A 214 5.73 17.73 3.19
C MET A 214 4.80 18.80 3.76
N ASP A 215 5.35 19.83 4.44
CA ASP A 215 4.55 20.93 4.99
C ASP A 215 3.86 21.75 3.88
N ASN A 216 4.56 22.02 2.78
CA ASN A 216 3.99 22.70 1.61
C ASN A 216 2.84 21.89 0.99
N ILE A 217 3.04 20.58 0.80
CA ILE A 217 2.00 19.70 0.25
C ILE A 217 0.78 19.67 1.17
N PHE A 218 0.97 19.48 2.48
CA PHE A 218 -0.14 19.47 3.43
C PHE A 218 -0.87 20.81 3.52
N SER A 219 -0.18 21.94 3.35
CA SER A 219 -0.81 23.26 3.24
C SER A 219 -1.81 23.28 2.08
N VAL A 220 -1.37 22.86 0.88
CA VAL A 220 -2.21 22.79 -0.32
C VAL A 220 -3.40 21.83 -0.13
N LEU A 221 -3.15 20.61 0.35
CA LEU A 221 -4.20 19.61 0.57
C LEU A 221 -5.23 20.07 1.60
N THR A 222 -4.79 20.71 2.68
CA THR A 222 -5.70 21.22 3.72
C THR A 222 -6.58 22.33 3.16
N HIS A 223 -5.98 23.32 2.49
CA HIS A 223 -6.71 24.43 1.90
C HIS A 223 -7.79 23.96 0.90
N TYR A 224 -7.43 23.09 -0.03
CA TYR A 224 -8.39 22.63 -1.04
C TYR A 224 -9.41 21.61 -0.53
N SER A 225 -9.16 21.00 0.62
CA SER A 225 -10.15 20.17 1.33
C SER A 225 -11.22 20.99 2.08
N GLU A 226 -10.92 22.24 2.44
CA GLU A 226 -11.89 23.16 3.04
C GLU A 226 -12.99 23.51 2.03
N LEU A 227 -12.61 23.71 0.77
CA LEU A 227 -13.54 24.08 -0.30
C LEU A 227 -14.53 22.96 -0.67
N THR A 228 -14.20 21.70 -0.39
CA THR A 228 -15.10 20.55 -0.62
C THR A 228 -15.89 20.16 0.64
N GLY A 229 -15.57 20.75 1.79
CA GLY A 229 -16.10 20.35 3.09
C GLY A 229 -15.57 19.01 3.60
N ARG A 230 -14.59 18.39 2.92
CA ARG A 230 -13.97 17.10 3.29
C ARG A 230 -12.60 17.29 3.90
N LEU A 231 -12.56 18.04 5.00
CA LEU A 231 -11.34 18.46 5.66
C LEU A 231 -10.37 17.31 5.92
N VAL A 232 -9.10 17.53 5.58
CA VAL A 232 -8.01 16.60 5.88
C VAL A 232 -7.00 17.18 6.86
N SER A 233 -6.15 16.32 7.43
CA SER A 233 -5.05 16.71 8.31
C SER A 233 -3.91 15.69 8.30
N ARG A 234 -2.70 16.15 8.67
CA ARG A 234 -1.52 15.29 8.87
C ARG A 234 -1.59 14.46 10.14
N LYS A 235 -2.11 15.04 11.22
CA LYS A 235 -2.35 14.31 12.47
C LYS A 235 -3.75 13.73 12.43
N ARG A 236 -3.92 12.50 12.92
CA ARG A 236 -5.24 11.88 13.07
C ARG A 236 -6.04 12.67 14.12
N CYS A 237 -7.17 13.24 13.70
CA CYS A 237 -8.12 13.89 14.58
C CYS A 237 -9.30 12.94 14.82
N GLY A 238 -9.42 12.39 16.03
CA GLY A 238 -10.52 11.53 16.46
C GLY A 238 -10.20 10.03 16.52
N ILE A 239 -11.05 9.30 17.23
CA ILE A 239 -11.09 7.83 17.20
C ILE A 239 -11.70 7.44 15.84
N PRO A 240 -11.17 6.45 15.11
CA PRO A 240 -11.77 5.96 13.89
C PRO A 240 -13.26 5.66 14.13
N ASP A 241 -14.13 6.25 13.31
CA ASP A 241 -15.58 6.03 13.44
C ASP A 241 -15.85 4.52 13.44
N VAL A 242 -16.72 4.05 14.35
CA VAL A 242 -17.00 2.62 14.52
C VAL A 242 -17.53 2.10 13.18
N GLY A 243 -16.73 1.31 12.45
CA GLY A 243 -17.10 0.80 11.13
C GLY A 243 -16.12 1.07 10.00
N LEU A 244 -15.16 1.99 10.16
CA LEU A 244 -14.13 2.23 9.16
C LEU A 244 -13.05 1.14 9.25
N LEU A 245 -12.73 0.53 8.10
CA LEU A 245 -11.62 -0.42 8.01
C LEU A 245 -10.30 0.35 7.94
N SER A 246 -9.24 -0.20 8.54
CA SER A 246 -7.89 0.35 8.37
C SER A 246 -7.44 0.22 6.91
N SER A 247 -6.59 1.13 6.47
CA SER A 247 -5.94 1.13 5.15
C SER A 247 -5.25 -0.20 4.89
N SER A 248 -4.55 -0.73 5.89
CA SER A 248 -3.92 -2.05 5.83
C SER A 248 -4.89 -3.18 5.50
N LEU A 249 -6.08 -3.17 6.11
CA LEU A 249 -7.12 -4.14 5.80
C LEU A 249 -7.58 -3.97 4.36
N ILE A 250 -7.93 -2.73 3.98
CA ILE A 250 -8.47 -2.42 2.65
C ILE A 250 -7.48 -2.83 1.55
N ILE A 251 -6.20 -2.49 1.71
CA ILE A 251 -5.12 -2.87 0.79
C ILE A 251 -5.00 -4.39 0.69
N SER A 252 -5.10 -5.10 1.82
CA SER A 252 -5.01 -6.57 1.85
C SER A 252 -6.20 -7.24 1.17
N LEU A 253 -7.41 -6.75 1.45
CA LEU A 253 -8.65 -7.22 0.84
C LEU A 253 -8.67 -6.94 -0.67
N GLY A 254 -8.15 -5.79 -1.12
CA GLY A 254 -8.10 -5.41 -2.53
C GLY A 254 -7.27 -6.36 -3.42
N ARG A 255 -6.40 -7.19 -2.83
CA ARG A 255 -5.64 -8.22 -3.57
C ARG A 255 -6.49 -9.41 -3.99
N ILE A 256 -7.61 -9.65 -3.31
CA ILE A 256 -8.51 -10.76 -3.59
C ILE A 256 -9.33 -10.42 -4.84
N LYS A 257 -9.31 -11.32 -5.82
CA LYS A 257 -9.94 -11.10 -7.14
C LYS A 257 -11.36 -11.67 -7.26
N GLN A 258 -11.82 -12.43 -6.26
CA GLN A 258 -13.13 -13.03 -6.22
C GLN A 258 -14.19 -12.06 -5.65
N SER A 259 -15.47 -12.32 -5.93
CA SER A 259 -16.57 -11.52 -5.38
C SER A 259 -16.79 -11.85 -3.91
N PHE A 260 -16.59 -10.86 -3.05
CA PHE A 260 -16.98 -10.90 -1.66
C PHE A 260 -17.29 -9.51 -1.09
N VAL A 261 -17.96 -9.53 0.06
CA VAL A 261 -18.20 -8.38 0.93
C VAL A 261 -17.83 -8.71 2.37
N LEU A 262 -17.46 -7.69 3.15
CA LEU A 262 -17.41 -7.77 4.62
C LEU A 262 -18.58 -6.96 5.18
N THR A 263 -19.27 -7.53 6.17
CA THR A 263 -20.30 -6.83 6.95
C THR A 263 -19.89 -6.74 8.42
N ASN A 264 -20.31 -5.66 9.09
CA ASN A 264 -20.00 -5.43 10.50
C ASN A 264 -21.21 -5.75 11.38
N PRO A 265 -21.21 -6.87 12.13
CA PRO A 265 -22.33 -7.25 13.00
C PRO A 265 -22.51 -6.35 14.23
N HIS A 266 -21.54 -5.49 14.55
CA HIS A 266 -21.61 -4.58 15.69
C HIS A 266 -22.25 -3.24 15.35
N LEU A 267 -22.62 -3.02 14.09
CA LEU A 267 -23.34 -1.84 13.64
C LEU A 267 -24.83 -2.16 13.42
N PRO A 268 -25.73 -1.17 13.61
CA PRO A 268 -27.14 -1.33 13.32
C PRO A 268 -27.35 -1.87 11.90
N ASP A 269 -28.19 -2.90 11.78
CA ASP A 269 -28.56 -3.53 10.51
C ASP A 269 -27.43 -4.32 9.79
N MET A 270 -26.29 -4.54 10.42
CA MET A 270 -25.15 -5.30 9.87
C MET A 270 -24.77 -4.85 8.44
N PRO A 271 -24.34 -3.59 8.27
CA PRO A 271 -24.07 -3.01 6.97
C PRO A 271 -22.79 -3.57 6.35
N ILE A 272 -22.70 -3.48 5.02
CA ILE A 272 -21.46 -3.73 4.27
C ILE A 272 -20.46 -2.63 4.61
N VAL A 273 -19.28 -3.03 5.08
CA VAL A 273 -18.14 -2.15 5.36
C VAL A 273 -17.01 -2.29 4.33
N TYR A 274 -17.07 -3.32 3.48
CA TYR A 274 -16.20 -3.46 2.31
C TYR A 274 -16.86 -4.27 1.21
N ALA A 275 -16.67 -3.84 -0.04
CA ALA A 275 -17.11 -4.54 -1.23
C ALA A 275 -15.96 -4.63 -2.25
N SER A 276 -15.64 -5.86 -2.65
CA SER A 276 -14.62 -6.15 -3.66
C SER A 276 -15.01 -5.62 -5.05
N ASP A 277 -14.03 -5.38 -5.91
CA ASP A 277 -14.28 -4.99 -7.31
C ASP A 277 -15.04 -6.07 -8.10
N ALA A 278 -14.86 -7.34 -7.73
CA ALA A 278 -15.59 -8.42 -8.36
C ALA A 278 -17.07 -8.44 -7.93
N PHE A 279 -17.39 -8.02 -6.71
CA PHE A 279 -18.76 -7.86 -6.25
C PHE A 279 -19.49 -6.73 -6.98
N THR A 280 -18.84 -5.57 -7.14
CA THR A 280 -19.44 -4.45 -7.88
C THR A 280 -19.69 -4.83 -9.34
N LYS A 281 -18.74 -5.53 -9.98
CA LYS A 281 -18.90 -6.06 -11.34
C LYS A 281 -20.04 -7.09 -11.43
N LEU A 282 -20.11 -8.04 -10.50
CA LEU A 282 -21.13 -9.08 -10.49
C LEU A 282 -22.54 -8.51 -10.34
N THR A 283 -22.70 -7.50 -9.48
CA THR A 283 -24.01 -6.98 -9.10
C THR A 283 -24.45 -5.74 -9.87
N GLY A 284 -23.50 -5.04 -10.51
CA GLY A 284 -23.73 -3.77 -11.20
C GLY A 284 -23.89 -2.55 -10.28
N TYR A 285 -23.79 -2.71 -8.96
CA TYR A 285 -23.82 -1.60 -8.01
C TYR A 285 -22.43 -1.01 -7.79
N ALA A 286 -22.35 0.32 -7.72
CA ALA A 286 -21.11 1.01 -7.39
C ALA A 286 -20.79 0.86 -5.89
N ARG A 287 -19.50 0.96 -5.53
CA ARG A 287 -19.05 0.76 -4.15
C ARG A 287 -19.73 1.72 -3.17
N ASN A 288 -19.84 3.00 -3.54
CA ASN A 288 -20.51 4.03 -2.74
C ASN A 288 -22.03 3.80 -2.55
N GLU A 289 -22.67 3.01 -3.41
CA GLU A 289 -24.10 2.66 -3.27
C GLU A 289 -24.32 1.52 -2.28
N VAL A 290 -23.32 0.63 -2.12
CA VAL A 290 -23.47 -0.58 -1.30
C VAL A 290 -22.87 -0.45 0.09
N LEU A 291 -21.84 0.38 0.27
CA LEU A 291 -21.26 0.65 1.58
C LEU A 291 -22.30 1.30 2.51
N GLY A 292 -22.37 0.82 3.75
CA GLY A 292 -23.37 1.27 4.73
C GLY A 292 -24.75 0.61 4.59
N SER A 293 -24.98 -0.16 3.52
CA SER A 293 -26.24 -0.88 3.29
C SER A 293 -26.14 -2.34 3.69
N ASN A 294 -27.25 -2.94 4.13
CA ASN A 294 -27.33 -4.40 4.30
C ASN A 294 -27.47 -5.11 2.94
N CYS A 295 -26.79 -6.24 2.75
CA CYS A 295 -26.77 -7.01 1.49
C CYS A 295 -28.16 -7.45 0.95
N ARG A 296 -29.22 -7.36 1.76
CA ARG A 296 -30.58 -7.79 1.36
C ARG A 296 -31.16 -7.04 0.16
N PHE A 297 -30.58 -5.91 -0.25
CA PHE A 297 -31.00 -5.20 -1.47
C PHE A 297 -30.85 -6.06 -2.74
N LEU A 298 -30.01 -7.10 -2.71
CA LEU A 298 -29.91 -8.09 -3.80
C LEU A 298 -31.10 -9.06 -3.87
N GLY A 299 -31.96 -9.07 -2.85
CA GLY A 299 -33.19 -9.85 -2.84
C GLY A 299 -34.27 -9.24 -3.72
N GLY A 300 -35.17 -10.09 -4.22
CA GLY A 300 -36.33 -9.66 -5.01
C GLY A 300 -37.49 -10.64 -4.90
N ARG A 301 -38.48 -10.50 -5.79
CA ARG A 301 -39.78 -11.19 -5.69
C ARG A 301 -39.69 -12.71 -5.55
N ASN A 302 -38.76 -13.33 -6.28
CA ASN A 302 -38.59 -14.79 -6.29
C ASN A 302 -37.41 -15.27 -5.42
N THR A 303 -36.88 -14.43 -4.54
CA THR A 303 -35.84 -14.85 -3.60
C THR A 303 -36.45 -15.74 -2.53
N ASP A 304 -35.91 -16.95 -2.38
CA ASP A 304 -36.45 -17.93 -1.44
C ASP A 304 -36.30 -17.49 0.03
N HIS A 305 -37.42 -17.42 0.74
CA HIS A 305 -37.49 -17.08 2.15
C HIS A 305 -36.85 -18.14 3.06
N SER A 306 -36.84 -19.41 2.65
CA SER A 306 -36.22 -20.49 3.43
C SER A 306 -34.69 -20.32 3.51
N ALA A 307 -34.05 -19.99 2.37
CA ALA A 307 -32.64 -19.63 2.32
C ALA A 307 -32.31 -18.39 3.18
N LEU A 308 -33.17 -17.36 3.15
CA LEU A 308 -33.01 -16.17 3.99
C LEU A 308 -33.12 -16.50 5.49
N HIS A 309 -34.01 -17.42 5.86
CA HIS A 309 -34.14 -17.88 7.25
C HIS A 309 -32.87 -18.60 7.71
N LEU A 310 -32.36 -19.53 6.90
CA LEU A 310 -31.12 -20.26 7.17
C LEU A 310 -29.91 -19.31 7.35
N ILE A 311 -29.80 -18.28 6.50
CA ILE A 311 -28.77 -17.24 6.66
C ILE A 311 -28.89 -16.54 8.02
N ARG A 312 -30.10 -16.11 8.40
CA ARG A 312 -30.34 -15.40 9.66
C ARG A 312 -30.02 -16.26 10.88
N GLU A 313 -30.44 -17.52 10.87
CA GLU A 313 -30.10 -18.47 11.94
C GLU A 313 -28.60 -18.71 12.03
N SER A 314 -27.93 -18.89 10.89
CA SER A 314 -26.48 -19.13 10.86
C SER A 314 -25.68 -17.94 11.39
N ILE A 315 -26.08 -16.71 11.02
CA ILE A 315 -25.49 -15.47 11.56
C ILE A 315 -25.71 -15.39 13.06
N LYS A 316 -26.95 -15.63 13.54
CA LYS A 316 -27.30 -15.60 14.97
C LYS A 316 -26.48 -16.60 15.79
N ASN A 317 -26.20 -17.78 15.23
CA ASN A 317 -25.44 -18.84 15.88
C ASN A 317 -23.92 -18.75 15.62
N GLU A 318 -23.44 -17.67 14.97
CA GLU A 318 -22.06 -17.49 14.55
C GLU A 318 -21.47 -18.69 13.78
N GLN A 319 -22.28 -19.33 12.92
CA GLN A 319 -21.89 -20.48 12.12
C GLN A 319 -21.75 -20.12 10.64
N PRO A 320 -20.83 -20.78 9.91
CA PRO A 320 -20.78 -20.64 8.46
C PRO A 320 -22.00 -21.32 7.82
N CYS A 321 -22.47 -20.78 6.70
CA CYS A 321 -23.48 -21.42 5.87
C CYS A 321 -23.20 -21.20 4.38
N THR A 322 -23.63 -22.15 3.56
CA THR A 322 -23.65 -22.03 2.11
C THR A 322 -25.08 -22.21 1.64
N VAL A 323 -25.61 -21.26 0.89
CA VAL A 323 -26.94 -21.33 0.31
C VAL A 323 -26.91 -20.96 -1.16
N ARG A 324 -27.80 -21.58 -1.92
CA ARG A 324 -28.08 -21.17 -3.30
C ARG A 324 -29.31 -20.28 -3.29
N ILE A 325 -29.15 -19.02 -3.64
CA ILE A 325 -30.21 -18.02 -3.53
C ILE A 325 -30.33 -17.20 -4.82
N LEU A 326 -31.56 -16.92 -5.25
CA LEU A 326 -31.81 -16.06 -6.40
C LEU A 326 -31.62 -14.59 -5.99
N ASN A 327 -30.70 -13.91 -6.65
CA ASN A 327 -30.41 -12.49 -6.44
C ASN A 327 -30.65 -11.68 -7.71
N TYR A 328 -30.75 -10.36 -7.55
CA TYR A 328 -31.03 -9.40 -8.61
C TYR A 328 -29.94 -8.34 -8.67
N ARG A 329 -29.50 -8.03 -9.89
CA ARG A 329 -28.54 -6.96 -10.16
C ARG A 329 -29.23 -5.60 -10.21
N LYS A 330 -28.42 -4.55 -10.29
CA LYS A 330 -28.90 -3.16 -10.45
C LYS A 330 -29.79 -2.97 -11.68
N ASP A 331 -29.49 -3.68 -12.78
CA ASP A 331 -30.27 -3.68 -14.01
C ASP A 331 -31.55 -4.54 -13.95
N LYS A 332 -31.85 -5.11 -12.77
CA LYS A 332 -32.98 -6.00 -12.47
C LYS A 332 -32.88 -7.40 -13.08
N SER A 333 -31.79 -7.74 -13.77
CA SER A 333 -31.52 -9.12 -14.18
C SER A 333 -31.32 -10.00 -12.95
N SER A 334 -31.75 -11.26 -13.02
CA SER A 334 -31.57 -12.23 -11.94
C SER A 334 -30.33 -13.11 -12.17
N PHE A 335 -29.80 -13.66 -11.09
CA PHE A 335 -28.77 -14.70 -11.13
C PHE A 335 -28.86 -15.61 -9.92
N TRP A 336 -28.44 -16.86 -10.11
CA TRP A 336 -28.25 -17.79 -9.01
C TRP A 336 -26.93 -17.49 -8.32
N ASN A 337 -27.02 -17.06 -7.07
CA ASN A 337 -25.87 -16.80 -6.23
C ASN A 337 -25.64 -18.01 -5.31
N LEU A 338 -24.56 -18.75 -5.56
CA LEU A 338 -24.02 -19.64 -4.56
C LEU A 338 -23.27 -18.78 -3.52
N LEU A 339 -23.96 -18.48 -2.42
CA LEU A 339 -23.52 -17.58 -1.38
C LEU A 339 -22.95 -18.38 -0.20
N HIS A 340 -21.69 -18.14 0.14
CA HIS A 340 -21.09 -18.64 1.37
C HIS A 340 -20.87 -17.50 2.35
N ILE A 341 -21.39 -17.64 3.56
CA ILE A 341 -21.23 -16.69 4.66
C ILE A 341 -20.41 -17.37 5.76
N SER A 342 -19.35 -16.72 6.23
CA SER A 342 -18.55 -17.20 7.37
C SER A 342 -18.29 -16.06 8.36
N PRO A 343 -18.33 -16.33 9.68
CA PRO A 343 -17.81 -15.40 10.67
C PRO A 343 -16.29 -15.24 10.50
N VAL A 344 -15.80 -14.03 10.72
CA VAL A 344 -14.38 -13.68 10.74
C VAL A 344 -14.05 -13.13 12.11
N ARG A 345 -13.23 -13.86 12.85
CA ARG A 345 -12.89 -13.56 14.25
C ARG A 345 -11.59 -12.76 14.34
N ASN A 346 -11.55 -11.78 15.24
CA ASN A 346 -10.32 -11.04 15.57
C ASN A 346 -9.36 -11.92 16.41
N ALA A 347 -8.23 -11.34 16.84
CA ALA A 347 -7.25 -12.04 17.69
C ALA A 347 -7.80 -12.48 19.05
N SER A 348 -8.84 -11.82 19.60
CA SER A 348 -9.49 -12.23 20.85
C SER A 348 -10.52 -13.34 20.67
N GLY A 349 -10.74 -13.83 19.45
CA GLY A 349 -11.71 -14.88 19.14
C GLY A 349 -13.16 -14.41 19.00
N LYS A 350 -13.42 -13.10 19.19
CA LYS A 350 -14.76 -12.52 18.96
C LYS A 350 -14.98 -12.30 17.46
N VAL A 351 -16.22 -12.49 16.99
CA VAL A 351 -16.58 -12.18 15.60
C VAL A 351 -16.41 -10.68 15.40
N ALA A 352 -15.53 -10.30 14.48
CA ALA A 352 -15.30 -8.92 14.10
C ALA A 352 -16.16 -8.55 12.87
N TYR A 353 -16.28 -9.48 11.92
CA TYR A 353 -17.01 -9.30 10.68
C TYR A 353 -17.68 -10.61 10.25
N PHE A 354 -18.63 -10.52 9.32
CA PHE A 354 -18.99 -11.65 8.47
C PHE A 354 -18.45 -11.40 7.06
N VAL A 355 -17.89 -12.44 6.44
CA VAL A 355 -17.54 -12.42 5.02
C VAL A 355 -18.62 -13.16 4.24
N GLY A 356 -19.16 -12.52 3.21
CA GLY A 356 -20.07 -13.13 2.24
C GLY A 356 -19.38 -13.24 0.89
N VAL A 357 -19.17 -14.47 0.39
CA VAL A 357 -18.53 -14.76 -0.90
C VAL A 357 -19.60 -15.20 -1.89
N GLN A 358 -19.71 -14.49 -3.01
CA GLN A 358 -20.71 -14.74 -4.05
C GLN A 358 -20.07 -15.41 -5.26
N ILE A 359 -20.70 -16.47 -5.75
CA ILE A 359 -20.36 -17.09 -7.03
C ILE A 359 -21.64 -17.18 -7.85
N GLU A 360 -21.60 -16.65 -9.07
CA GLU A 360 -22.67 -16.88 -10.02
C GLU A 360 -22.62 -18.33 -10.50
N ASP A 361 -23.70 -19.06 -10.23
CA ASP A 361 -23.86 -20.46 -10.57
C ASP A 361 -24.64 -20.59 -11.89
N ASP A 362 -23.92 -20.72 -13.00
CA ASP A 362 -24.52 -20.90 -14.32
C ASP A 362 -24.86 -22.38 -14.55
N TYR A 363 -26.15 -22.65 -14.74
CA TYR A 363 -26.70 -24.00 -14.91
C TYR A 363 -26.33 -24.65 -16.26
N LYS A 364 -25.76 -23.90 -17.21
CA LYS A 364 -25.59 -24.35 -18.60
C LYS A 364 -24.25 -24.98 -18.96
N ASN A 365 -23.26 -24.98 -18.06
CA ASN A 365 -21.89 -25.33 -18.46
C ASN A 365 -21.26 -26.39 -17.54
N ASP A 366 -21.53 -27.67 -17.85
CA ASP A 366 -20.93 -28.82 -17.15
C ASP A 366 -19.39 -28.87 -17.30
N GLU A 367 -18.81 -28.19 -18.29
CA GLU A 367 -17.35 -28.13 -18.52
C GLU A 367 -16.59 -27.37 -17.42
N TYR A 368 -17.22 -26.45 -16.68
CA TYR A 368 -16.57 -25.71 -15.59
C TYR A 368 -16.49 -26.48 -14.27
N ARG A 369 -17.18 -27.62 -14.13
CA ARG A 369 -17.08 -28.48 -12.94
C ARG A 369 -15.68 -29.07 -12.71
N GLN A 370 -14.85 -29.11 -13.76
CA GLN A 370 -13.51 -29.69 -13.70
C GLN A 370 -12.43 -28.73 -13.18
N CYS A 371 -12.72 -27.43 -13.04
CA CYS A 371 -11.75 -26.43 -12.57
C CYS A 371 -12.10 -25.92 -11.15
N TRP A 372 -11.78 -26.76 -10.14
CA TRP A 372 -11.97 -26.54 -8.69
C TRP A 372 -13.44 -26.45 -8.24
N ARG A 373 -13.83 -27.28 -7.26
CA ARG A 373 -15.20 -27.22 -6.70
C ARG A 373 -15.48 -25.81 -6.16
N PRO A 374 -16.67 -25.22 -6.42
CA PRO A 374 -17.02 -23.87 -5.95
C PRO A 374 -16.72 -23.62 -4.46
N ASP A 375 -16.90 -24.66 -3.64
CA ASP A 375 -16.57 -24.66 -2.21
C ASP A 375 -15.10 -24.28 -1.95
N THR A 376 -14.16 -24.80 -2.73
CA THR A 376 -12.73 -24.51 -2.56
C THR A 376 -12.41 -23.04 -2.87
N ARG A 377 -13.09 -22.45 -3.86
CA ARG A 377 -12.92 -21.02 -4.18
C ARG A 377 -13.43 -20.13 -3.06
N GLN A 378 -14.61 -20.45 -2.52
CA GLN A 378 -15.19 -19.69 -1.41
C GLN A 378 -14.34 -19.80 -0.15
N LEU A 379 -13.91 -21.01 0.21
CA LEU A 379 -13.09 -21.25 1.40
C LEU A 379 -11.70 -20.62 1.29
N SER A 380 -11.11 -20.55 0.09
CA SER A 380 -9.85 -19.83 -0.15
C SER A 380 -9.99 -18.34 0.18
N VAL A 381 -11.05 -17.68 -0.32
CA VAL A 381 -11.34 -16.27 0.00
C VAL A 381 -11.53 -16.07 1.49
N VAL A 382 -12.35 -16.93 2.13
CA VAL A 382 -12.57 -16.88 3.58
C VAL A 382 -11.25 -17.02 4.35
N GLY A 383 -10.35 -17.91 3.93
CA GLY A 383 -9.03 -18.10 4.51
C GLY A 383 -8.18 -16.82 4.46
N VAL A 384 -8.05 -16.21 3.28
CA VAL A 384 -7.28 -14.97 3.09
C VAL A 384 -7.87 -13.82 3.92
N VAL A 385 -9.20 -13.66 3.93
CA VAL A 385 -9.88 -12.65 4.74
C VAL A 385 -9.64 -12.86 6.24
N LYS A 386 -9.73 -14.11 6.72
CA LYS A 386 -9.47 -14.45 8.13
C LYS A 386 -8.05 -14.09 8.54
N VAL A 387 -7.07 -14.35 7.68
CA VAL A 387 -5.67 -13.97 7.93
C VAL A 387 -5.54 -12.44 8.00
N ALA A 388 -6.08 -11.72 7.02
CA ALA A 388 -5.99 -10.26 6.96
C ALA A 388 -6.58 -9.59 8.22
N VAL A 389 -7.77 -10.02 8.66
CA VAL A 389 -8.43 -9.46 9.86
C VAL A 389 -7.66 -9.80 11.15
N ARG A 390 -7.11 -11.01 11.26
CA ARG A 390 -6.32 -11.42 12.43
C ARG A 390 -5.01 -10.65 12.54
N SER A 391 -4.27 -10.46 11.44
CA SER A 391 -2.99 -9.75 11.43
C SER A 391 -3.10 -8.30 11.92
N LEU A 392 -4.23 -7.63 11.68
CA LEU A 392 -4.49 -6.27 12.17
C LEU A 392 -4.72 -6.20 13.68
N SER A 393 -5.34 -7.24 14.23
CA SER A 393 -5.64 -7.28 15.66
C SER A 393 -4.37 -7.54 16.49
N MET A 394 -3.32 -8.10 15.89
CA MET A 394 -2.05 -8.37 16.56
C MET A 394 -1.17 -7.14 16.71
N SER A 395 -1.17 -6.21 15.74
CA SER A 395 -0.38 -4.97 15.82
C SER A 395 -0.92 -3.99 16.86
N ALA A 396 -2.24 -3.95 17.08
CA ALA A 396 -2.86 -3.10 18.09
C ALA A 396 -2.53 -3.52 19.55
N GLY A 397 -2.08 -4.76 19.76
CA GLY A 397 -1.76 -5.30 21.09
C GLY A 397 -0.32 -5.08 21.58
N SER A 398 0.59 -4.60 20.72
CA SER A 398 2.03 -4.55 21.01
C SER A 398 2.53 -3.23 21.61
N SER A 399 1.69 -2.20 21.81
CA SER A 399 2.12 -0.88 22.32
C SER A 399 1.98 -0.71 23.84
N LYS A 400 2.00 -1.78 24.63
CA LYS A 400 2.05 -1.68 26.10
C LYS A 400 3.06 -2.67 26.68
N THR A 401 4.33 -2.29 26.70
CA THR A 401 5.32 -2.74 27.69
C THR A 401 6.40 -1.70 27.81
#